data_AF-A0A4Y2J4G5-F1
#
_entry.id   AF-A0A4Y2J4G5-F1
#
_cell.length_a   1.000
_cell.length_b   1.000
_cell.length_c   1.000
_cell.angle_alpha   90.00
_cell.angle_beta   90.00
_cell.angle_gamma   90.00
#
_symmetry.space_group_name_H-M   'P 1'
#
loop_
_entity.id
_entity.type
_entity.pdbx_description
1 polymer ?
#
loop_
_entity_poly.entity_id
_entity_poly.type
_entity_poly.pdbx_seq_one_letter_code
_entity_poly.pdbx_strand_id
1 'polypeptide(L)'
;MLTTCFRHLLFSSTSALLSPSLKKKSLVFCSDIDGLLKELRIAHEPNEWRLFVEASKLSLKAVFLNNGNELPSIPVAHAVYMKETYHNVKQLLEMINCSQYGWQICADLKVVSQLMSLQLRYTKYCCFLCL
;
A
#
# COMPACT_ATOMS: atom_id res chain seq x y z
N MET A 1 -26.02 -5.77 -0.98
CA MET A 1 -25.70 -5.59 -2.41
C MET A 1 -24.41 -4.77 -2.64
N LEU A 2 -23.45 -4.81 -1.70
CA LEU A 2 -22.18 -4.06 -1.73
C LEU A 2 -20.93 -4.98 -1.67
N THR A 3 -21.13 -6.28 -1.57
CA THR A 3 -20.05 -7.28 -1.42
C THR A 3 -19.66 -7.97 -2.73
N THR A 4 -20.47 -7.84 -3.79
CA THR A 4 -20.20 -8.43 -5.10
C THR A 4 -19.42 -7.49 -6.05
N CYS A 5 -19.54 -6.16 -5.93
CA CYS A 5 -18.75 -5.23 -6.75
C CYS A 5 -17.26 -5.21 -6.40
N PHE A 6 -16.89 -5.46 -5.13
CA PHE A 6 -15.48 -5.48 -4.71
C PHE A 6 -14.69 -6.67 -5.27
N ARG A 7 -15.35 -7.81 -5.55
CA ARG A 7 -14.68 -8.99 -6.12
C ARG A 7 -14.43 -8.87 -7.62
N HIS A 8 -15.29 -8.16 -8.35
CA HIS A 8 -15.14 -8.04 -9.81
C HIS A 8 -14.09 -6.98 -10.21
N LEU A 9 -13.91 -5.92 -9.41
CA LEU A 9 -12.87 -4.93 -9.62
C LEU A 9 -11.46 -5.41 -9.21
N LEU A 10 -11.36 -6.40 -8.31
CA LEU A 10 -10.06 -6.97 -7.90
C LEU A 10 -9.43 -7.90 -8.95
N PHE A 11 -10.23 -8.51 -9.82
CA PHE A 11 -9.72 -9.48 -10.81
C PHE A 11 -9.55 -8.92 -12.22
N SER A 12 -10.34 -7.90 -12.61
CA SER A 12 -10.27 -7.36 -13.97
C SER A 12 -9.30 -6.18 -14.14
N SER A 13 -8.99 -5.45 -13.06
CA SER A 13 -8.27 -4.16 -13.16
C SER A 13 -6.80 -4.22 -12.72
N THR A 14 -6.38 -5.27 -12.02
CA THR A 14 -5.01 -5.39 -11.49
C THR A 14 -3.96 -5.69 -12.56
N SER A 15 -4.35 -6.09 -13.77
CA SER A 15 -3.44 -6.25 -14.91
C SER A 15 -3.39 -5.06 -15.86
N ALA A 16 -4.35 -4.14 -15.81
CA ALA A 16 -4.51 -3.09 -16.83
C ALA A 16 -3.97 -1.70 -16.42
N LEU A 17 -3.78 -1.44 -15.12
CA LEU A 17 -3.31 -0.13 -14.62
C LEU A 17 -1.85 -0.15 -14.12
N LEU A 18 -1.18 -1.30 -14.16
CA LEU A 18 0.21 -1.44 -13.74
C LEU A 18 1.13 -1.49 -14.96
N SER A 19 1.55 -0.32 -15.42
CA SER A 19 2.69 -0.08 -16.31
C SER A 19 3.43 1.17 -15.83
N PRO A 20 4.79 1.21 -15.72
CA PRO A 20 5.78 0.19 -16.02
C PRO A 20 6.14 -0.61 -14.76
N SER A 21 5.78 -1.90 -14.70
CA SER A 21 5.99 -2.70 -13.49
C SER A 21 7.28 -3.49 -13.52
N LEU A 22 8.13 -3.31 -12.50
CA LEU A 22 9.26 -4.18 -12.24
C LEU A 22 8.75 -5.46 -11.53
N LYS A 23 8.98 -6.64 -12.13
CA LYS A 23 8.61 -7.93 -11.53
C LYS A 23 9.80 -8.52 -10.78
N LYS A 24 9.69 -8.66 -9.46
CA LYS A 24 10.67 -9.39 -8.64
C LYS A 24 9.91 -10.30 -7.67
N LYS A 25 10.05 -11.62 -7.77
CA LYS A 25 9.48 -12.61 -6.83
C LYS A 25 8.00 -12.37 -6.44
N SER A 26 7.06 -12.53 -7.38
CA SER A 26 5.60 -12.40 -7.13
C SER A 26 5.11 -11.03 -6.60
N LEU A 27 6.01 -10.05 -6.59
CA LEU A 27 5.73 -8.65 -6.28
C LEU A 27 5.75 -7.84 -7.58
N VAL A 28 4.72 -7.01 -7.73
CA VAL A 28 4.54 -6.04 -8.80
C VAL A 28 4.43 -4.68 -8.16
N PHE A 29 5.23 -3.72 -8.61
CA PHE A 29 5.17 -2.35 -8.09
C PHE A 29 5.46 -1.33 -9.21
N CYS A 30 4.99 -0.10 -9.01
CA CYS A 30 5.32 1.04 -9.84
C CYS A 30 6.53 1.77 -9.24
N SER A 31 7.62 1.85 -9.99
CA SER A 31 8.82 2.60 -9.59
C SER A 31 8.75 4.09 -9.96
N ASP A 32 7.92 4.44 -10.94
CA ASP A 32 7.77 5.81 -11.46
C ASP A 32 6.37 6.34 -11.14
N ILE A 33 6.25 6.92 -9.94
CA ILE A 33 4.98 7.48 -9.45
C ILE A 33 4.62 8.77 -10.21
N ASP A 34 5.61 9.60 -10.55
CA ASP A 34 5.41 10.80 -11.37
C ASP A 34 4.83 10.43 -12.74
N GLY A 35 5.42 9.45 -13.41
CA GLY A 35 4.92 8.92 -14.69
C GLY A 35 3.51 8.35 -14.57
N LEU A 36 3.23 7.61 -13.49
CA LEU A 36 1.90 7.06 -13.23
C LEU A 36 0.84 8.17 -13.05
N LEU A 37 1.12 9.19 -12.23
CA LEU A 37 0.20 10.30 -12.00
C LEU A 37 -0.01 11.14 -13.26
N LYS A 38 1.07 11.34 -14.04
CA LYS A 38 1.00 12.02 -15.34
C LYS A 38 0.10 11.29 -16.33
N GLU A 39 0.21 9.97 -16.42
CA GLU A 39 -0.64 9.14 -17.29
C GLU A 39 -2.11 9.22 -16.88
N LEU A 40 -2.37 9.25 -15.57
CA LEU A 40 -3.71 9.43 -15.01
C LEU A 40 -4.23 10.87 -15.11
N ARG A 41 -3.42 11.81 -15.62
CA ARG A 41 -3.72 13.25 -15.71
C ARG A 41 -4.04 13.88 -14.35
N ILE A 42 -3.34 13.41 -13.31
CA ILE A 42 -3.46 13.87 -11.93
C ILE A 42 -2.24 14.73 -11.61
N ALA A 43 -2.45 15.89 -10.98
CA ALA A 43 -1.36 16.72 -10.50
C ALA A 43 -0.64 16.00 -9.35
N HIS A 44 0.69 15.94 -9.42
CA HIS A 44 1.48 15.34 -8.35
C HIS A 44 1.76 16.38 -7.26
N GLU A 45 0.87 16.43 -6.27
CA GLU A 45 1.02 17.24 -5.07
C GLU A 45 1.31 16.34 -3.86
N PRO A 46 2.58 16.08 -3.48
CA PRO A 46 2.93 15.07 -2.48
C PRO A 46 2.17 15.20 -1.15
N ASN A 47 1.84 16.44 -0.75
CA ASN A 47 1.12 16.72 0.49
C ASN A 47 -0.34 16.26 0.48
N GLU A 48 -0.94 16.04 -0.70
CA GLU A 48 -2.31 15.59 -0.85
C GLU A 48 -2.46 14.06 -0.84
N TRP A 49 -1.34 13.32 -0.85
CA TRP A 49 -1.32 11.87 -0.94
C TRP A 49 -0.78 11.22 0.32
N ARG A 50 -1.35 10.06 0.66
CA ARG A 50 -0.85 9.16 1.70
C ARG A 50 -0.70 7.77 1.13
N LEU A 51 0.33 7.07 1.59
CA LEU A 51 0.52 5.68 1.22
C LEU A 51 -0.18 4.79 2.24
N PHE A 52 -1.14 3.99 1.79
CA PHE A 52 -1.80 3.00 2.61
C PHE A 52 -1.24 1.60 2.35
N VAL A 53 -0.77 0.93 3.40
CA VAL A 53 -0.30 -0.46 3.33
C VAL A 53 -1.33 -1.39 3.96
N GLU A 54 -1.91 -2.24 3.12
CA GLU A 54 -2.86 -3.28 3.51
C GLU A 54 -2.13 -4.63 3.55
N ALA A 55 -2.34 -5.41 4.61
CA ALA A 55 -1.79 -6.74 4.72
C ALA A 55 -2.83 -7.82 4.94
N SER A 56 -2.70 -8.91 4.19
CA SER A 56 -3.45 -10.14 4.39
C SER A 56 -2.53 -11.29 4.79
N LYS A 57 -3.10 -12.47 5.09
CA LYS A 57 -2.31 -13.67 5.42
C LYS A 57 -1.34 -14.09 4.29
N LEU A 58 -1.67 -13.77 3.04
CA LEU A 58 -0.96 -14.25 1.85
C LEU A 58 -0.61 -13.14 0.87
N SER A 59 -0.86 -11.88 1.19
CA SER A 59 -0.55 -10.77 0.28
C SER A 59 -0.27 -9.48 1.03
N LEU A 60 0.50 -8.62 0.38
CA LEU A 60 0.72 -7.24 0.78
C LEU A 60 0.29 -6.34 -0.37
N LYS A 61 -0.39 -5.24 -0.05
CA LYS A 61 -0.77 -4.24 -1.04
C LYS A 61 -0.37 -2.87 -0.53
N ALA A 62 0.06 -2.02 -1.45
CA ALA A 62 0.27 -0.61 -1.19
C ALA A 62 -0.58 0.20 -2.18
N VAL A 63 -1.30 1.17 -1.65
CA VAL A 63 -2.30 1.97 -2.37
C VAL A 63 -2.11 3.44 -2.01
N PHE A 64 -2.08 4.31 -3.00
CA PHE A 64 -2.17 5.75 -2.79
C PHE A 64 -3.60 6.16 -2.50
N LEU A 65 -3.76 6.95 -1.44
CA LEU A 65 -5.01 7.57 -1.05
C LEU A 65 -4.85 9.09 -1.11
N ASN A 66 -5.81 9.76 -1.73
CA ASN A 66 -5.92 11.21 -1.68
C ASN A 66 -6.58 11.64 -0.37
N ASN A 67 -6.06 12.67 0.29
CA ASN A 67 -6.51 13.13 1.60
C ASN A 67 -8.00 13.53 1.63
N GLY A 68 -8.49 14.16 0.56
CA GLY A 68 -9.88 14.56 0.43
C GLY A 68 -10.80 13.44 -0.06
N ASN A 69 -10.23 12.29 -0.44
CA ASN A 69 -10.92 11.23 -1.20
C ASN A 69 -11.63 11.75 -2.46
N GLU A 70 -11.18 12.88 -3.01
CA GLU A 70 -11.72 13.46 -4.25
C GLU A 70 -11.26 12.67 -5.46
N LEU A 71 -10.08 12.08 -5.36
CA LEU A 71 -9.46 11.23 -6.37
C LEU A 71 -9.56 9.75 -5.99
N PRO A 72 -9.65 8.85 -6.99
CA PRO A 72 -9.69 7.42 -6.73
C PRO A 72 -8.39 6.94 -6.08
N SER A 73 -8.51 5.88 -5.29
CA SER A 73 -7.35 5.18 -4.74
C SER A 73 -6.53 4.53 -5.86
N ILE A 74 -5.21 4.73 -5.87
CA ILE A 74 -4.33 4.24 -6.93
C ILE A 74 -3.46 3.11 -6.39
N PRO A 75 -3.61 1.86 -6.85
CA PRO A 75 -2.75 0.76 -6.41
C PRO A 75 -1.33 0.94 -6.96
N VAL A 76 -0.33 0.98 -6.07
CA VAL A 76 1.07 1.18 -6.45
C VAL A 76 1.94 -0.05 -6.29
N ALA A 77 1.57 -0.96 -5.39
CA ALA A 77 2.26 -2.23 -5.26
C ALA A 77 1.31 -3.35 -4.83
N HIS A 78 1.60 -4.54 -5.34
CA HIS A 78 0.87 -5.76 -5.02
C HIS A 78 1.82 -6.94 -4.98
N ALA A 79 1.85 -7.62 -3.84
CA ALA A 79 2.66 -8.79 -3.61
C ALA A 79 1.78 -10.00 -3.30
N VAL A 80 1.83 -11.02 -4.14
CA VAL A 80 1.16 -12.29 -3.87
C VAL A 80 2.15 -13.22 -3.18
N TYR A 81 1.69 -13.96 -2.19
CA TYR A 81 2.47 -14.90 -1.36
C TYR A 81 3.54 -14.24 -0.47
N MET A 82 3.46 -12.92 -0.24
CA MET A 82 4.25 -12.26 0.79
C MET A 82 3.45 -12.20 2.09
N LYS A 83 4.02 -12.79 3.15
CA LYS A 83 3.48 -12.64 4.51
C LYS A 83 3.81 -11.26 5.05
N GLU A 84 2.91 -10.77 5.88
CA GLU A 84 3.11 -9.61 6.74
C GLU A 84 4.21 -9.89 7.77
N THR A 85 5.44 -9.50 7.44
CA THR A 85 6.58 -9.52 8.35
C THR A 85 7.28 -8.18 8.25
N TYR A 86 7.96 -7.75 9.32
CA TYR A 86 8.73 -6.50 9.31
C TYR A 86 9.64 -6.38 8.07
N HIS A 87 10.37 -7.45 7.74
CA HIS A 87 11.30 -7.45 6.60
C HIS A 87 10.57 -7.25 5.26
N ASN A 88 9.45 -7.95 5.04
CA ASN A 88 8.71 -7.85 3.79
C ASN A 88 8.04 -6.48 3.63
N VAL A 89 7.46 -5.94 4.71
CA VAL A 89 6.84 -4.61 4.70
C VAL A 89 7.91 -3.53 4.48
N LYS A 90 9.05 -3.63 5.16
CA LYS A 90 10.18 -2.71 4.95
C LYS A 90 10.68 -2.74 3.51
N GLN A 91 10.87 -3.94 2.94
CA GLN A 91 11.27 -4.11 1.55
C GLN A 91 10.24 -3.50 0.58
N LEU A 92 8.93 -3.63 0.86
CA LEU A 92 7.87 -3.02 0.04
C LEU A 92 7.96 -1.48 0.05
N LEU A 93 8.19 -0.89 1.22
CA LEU A 93 8.32 0.57 1.38
C LEU A 93 9.58 1.12 0.70
N GLU A 94 10.71 0.40 0.79
CA GLU A 94 11.96 0.77 0.11
C GLU A 94 11.80 0.77 -1.42
N MET A 95 11.00 -0.13 -1.97
CA MET A 95 10.76 -0.20 -3.42
C MET A 95 9.89 0.94 -3.97
N ILE A 96 8.96 1.45 -3.16
CA ILE A 96 8.07 2.58 -3.53
C ILE A 96 8.80 3.93 -3.33
N ASN A 97 9.98 3.92 -2.69
CA ASN A 97 10.80 5.09 -2.41
C ASN A 97 10.07 6.19 -1.63
N CYS A 98 9.30 5.82 -0.60
CA CYS A 98 8.48 6.76 0.18
C CYS A 98 9.28 7.90 0.82
N SER A 99 10.56 7.66 1.12
CA SER A 99 11.47 8.66 1.70
C SER A 99 11.74 9.84 0.78
N GLN A 100 11.59 9.68 -0.54
CA GLN A 100 11.85 10.75 -1.50
C GLN A 100 10.79 11.86 -1.40
N TYR A 101 9.53 11.49 -1.12
CA TYR A 101 8.39 12.41 -1.17
C TYR A 101 7.86 12.81 0.21
N GLY A 102 8.33 12.16 1.28
CA GLY A 102 7.89 12.46 2.65
C GLY A 102 6.42 12.10 2.91
N TRP A 103 5.84 11.19 2.12
CA TRP A 103 4.44 10.78 2.29
C TRP A 103 4.18 10.19 3.67
N GLN A 104 3.02 10.51 4.24
CA GLN A 104 2.54 9.83 5.44
C GLN A 104 2.17 8.39 5.10
N ILE A 105 2.74 7.45 5.86
CA ILE A 105 2.41 6.03 5.75
C ILE A 105 1.27 5.73 6.71
N CYS A 106 0.14 5.32 6.15
CA CYS A 106 -0.98 4.73 6.87
C CYS A 106 -0.93 3.22 6.64
N ALA A 107 -1.32 2.43 7.64
CA ALA A 107 -1.36 0.98 7.47
C ALA A 107 -2.38 0.35 8.40
N ASP A 108 -2.78 -0.89 8.08
CA ASP A 108 -3.58 -1.69 9.00
C ASP A 108 -2.89 -1.80 10.36
N LEU A 109 -3.68 -1.82 11.44
CA LEU A 109 -3.15 -1.93 12.82
C LEU A 109 -2.17 -3.10 12.97
N LYS A 110 -2.42 -4.18 12.22
CA LYS A 110 -1.55 -5.35 12.19
C LYS A 110 -0.17 -5.02 11.60
N VAL A 111 -0.12 -4.33 10.46
CA VAL A 111 1.13 -3.86 9.84
C VAL A 111 1.86 -2.87 10.75
N VAL A 112 1.12 -1.93 11.35
CA VAL A 112 1.67 -0.99 12.34
C VAL A 112 2.31 -1.75 13.51
N SER A 113 1.65 -2.81 14.01
CA SER A 113 2.21 -3.64 15.08
C SER A 113 3.52 -4.33 14.67
N GLN A 114 3.64 -4.79 13.41
CA GLN A 114 4.91 -5.34 12.90
C GLN A 114 6.00 -4.28 12.81
N LEU A 115 5.67 -3.08 12.34
CA LEU A 115 6.63 -1.98 12.19
C LEU A 115 7.15 -1.49 13.54
N MET A 116 6.29 -1.44 14.55
CA MET A 116 6.63 -1.01 15.91
C MET A 116 7.25 -2.13 16.77
N SER A 117 7.53 -3.30 16.18
CA SER A 117 8.03 -4.50 16.90
C SER A 117 7.18 -4.90 18.11
N LEU A 118 5.87 -4.64 18.03
CA LEU A 118 4.93 -5.02 19.08
C LEU A 118 4.72 -6.53 19.04
N GLN A 119 4.50 -7.15 20.22
CA GLN A 119 4.29 -8.59 20.29
C GLN A 119 3.06 -8.98 19.48
N LEU A 120 3.21 -9.94 18.55
CA LEU A 120 2.14 -10.52 17.72
C LEU A 120 1.01 -11.23 18.50
N ARG A 121 1.13 -11.33 19.83
CA ARG A 121 0.08 -11.91 20.67
C ARG A 121 -1.00 -10.87 20.92
N TYR A 122 -2.23 -11.31 21.14
CA TYR A 122 -3.33 -10.47 21.63
C TYR A 122 -2.95 -9.87 22.98
N THR A 123 -2.17 -8.80 22.97
CA THR A 123 -1.81 -8.04 24.15
C THR A 123 -3.07 -7.34 24.61
N LYS A 124 -3.61 -7.77 25.76
CA LYS A 124 -4.81 -7.21 26.40
C LYS A 124 -4.75 -5.68 26.57
N TYR A 125 -3.55 -5.08 26.53
CA TYR A 125 -3.28 -3.67 26.75
C TYR A 125 -2.19 -3.13 25.81
N CYS A 126 -2.38 -3.19 24.50
CA CYS A 126 -1.51 -2.41 23.59
C CYS A 126 -2.03 -0.97 23.49
N CYS A 127 -1.41 -0.04 24.21
CA CYS A 127 -1.67 1.38 24.03
C CYS A 127 -0.79 1.94 22.90
N PHE A 128 -1.23 1.81 21.65
CA PHE A 128 -0.55 2.38 20.48
C PHE A 128 -0.57 3.92 20.47
N LEU A 129 -1.49 4.53 21.21
CA LEU A 129 -1.71 5.99 21.30
C LEU A 129 -1.00 6.65 22.49
N CYS A 130 -0.31 5.88 23.33
CA CYS A 130 0.37 6.40 24.53
C CYS A 130 1.89 6.56 24.33
N LEU A 131 2.34 6.62 23.08
CA LEU A 131 3.73 6.88 22.69
C LEU A 131 4.00 8.38 22.55
#